data_AF-A0A485LEX7-F1
#
_entry.id   AF-A0A485LEX7-F1
#
_cell.length_a   1.000
_cell.length_b   1.000
_cell.length_c   1.000
_cell.angle_alpha   90.00
_cell.angle_beta   90.00
_cell.angle_gamma   90.00
#
_symmetry.space_group_name_H-M   'P 1'
#
loop_
_entity.id
_entity.type
_entity.pdbx_description
1 polymer ?
#
loop_
_entity_poly.entity_id
_entity_poly.type
_entity_poly.pdbx_seq_one_letter_code
_entity_poly.pdbx_strand_id
1 'polypeptide(L)'
;MLRAGLRSIVPGLRMTAPSSLTAMRKTAFSPAAFSGSRSFSDKIRVTFIETDGTKKEVSAVVGETFLEVAHNNDVELEGACGGELACSTCHCVFEPAIFATLPEISEEEEDMLDLAWGLTDTSRLGCQIKATKDMDGMTLKIPDATNNML
;
A
#
# COMPACT_ATOMS: atom_id res chain seq x y z
N MET A 1 55.47 -44.04 -19.77
CA MET A 1 56.18 -44.51 -18.57
C MET A 1 55.17 -44.63 -17.45
N LEU A 2 54.57 -45.82 -17.32
CA LEU A 2 54.71 -46.75 -16.19
C LEU A 2 54.11 -46.25 -14.86
N ARG A 3 52.94 -46.83 -14.51
CA ARG A 3 52.66 -47.59 -13.27
C ARG A 3 51.16 -47.93 -13.26
N ALA A 4 50.75 -49.19 -13.47
CA ALA A 4 50.64 -50.23 -12.42
C ALA A 4 49.84 -49.68 -11.23
N GLY A 5 48.56 -49.99 -11.02
CA GLY A 5 47.96 -51.32 -10.94
C GLY A 5 47.83 -51.67 -9.46
N LEU A 6 46.61 -51.96 -8.98
CA LEU A 6 46.36 -52.98 -7.94
C LEU A 6 44.87 -53.23 -7.76
N ARG A 7 44.55 -54.51 -7.85
CA ARG A 7 43.26 -55.18 -7.73
C ARG A 7 42.77 -55.11 -6.28
N SER A 8 41.46 -55.16 -6.07
CA SER A 8 40.93 -56.22 -5.19
C SER A 8 39.47 -56.53 -5.50
N ILE A 9 39.19 -57.83 -5.47
CA ILE A 9 37.95 -58.55 -5.72
C ILE A 9 37.47 -59.08 -4.37
N VAL A 10 36.20 -58.90 -3.99
CA VAL A 10 35.44 -59.88 -3.20
C VAL A 10 33.92 -59.63 -3.34
N PRO A 11 33.06 -60.64 -3.08
CA PRO A 11 31.81 -60.87 -3.80
C PRO A 11 30.58 -60.56 -2.94
N GLY A 12 29.42 -60.66 -3.58
CA GLY A 12 28.14 -60.22 -3.03
C GLY A 12 27.62 -60.97 -1.81
N LEU A 13 26.64 -60.33 -1.17
CA LEU A 13 25.64 -60.99 -0.36
C LEU A 13 24.28 -60.33 -0.61
N ARG A 14 23.28 -61.20 -0.78
CA ARG A 14 21.90 -60.91 -1.15
C ARG A 14 21.08 -60.32 0.02
N MET A 15 20.11 -59.48 -0.38
CA MET A 15 18.70 -59.40 0.07
C MET A 15 18.38 -59.78 1.53
N THR A 16 17.80 -58.84 2.29
CA THR A 16 16.42 -58.93 2.80
C THR A 16 15.95 -57.55 3.32
N ALA A 17 14.77 -57.13 2.89
CA ALA A 17 13.89 -56.18 3.59
C ALA A 17 12.71 -57.00 4.15
N PRO A 18 11.73 -56.41 4.85
CA PRO A 18 11.70 -55.22 5.71
C PRO A 18 11.33 -55.65 7.15
N SER A 19 11.38 -54.75 8.13
CA SER A 19 10.41 -54.73 9.24
C SER A 19 10.59 -53.53 10.15
N SER A 20 9.46 -52.93 10.46
CA SER A 20 9.13 -52.25 11.72
C SER A 20 9.38 -50.75 11.86
N LEU A 21 8.25 -50.05 11.71
CA LEU A 21 7.65 -49.15 12.70
C LEU A 21 8.37 -47.83 13.00
N THR A 22 7.71 -46.77 12.51
CA THR A 22 7.33 -45.61 13.32
C THR A 22 8.45 -44.70 13.81
N ALA A 23 8.68 -43.63 13.05
CA ALA A 23 8.98 -42.34 13.64
C ALA A 23 8.34 -41.25 12.78
N MET A 24 7.18 -40.75 13.24
CA MET A 24 6.63 -39.48 12.79
C MET A 24 7.71 -38.42 12.95
N ARG A 25 8.30 -37.98 11.83
CA ARG A 25 9.10 -36.77 11.79
C ARG A 25 8.15 -35.62 12.10
N LYS A 26 8.18 -35.15 13.34
CA LYS A 26 7.73 -33.80 13.70
C LYS A 26 8.42 -32.86 12.71
N THR A 27 7.61 -32.26 11.85
CA THR A 27 8.01 -31.11 11.07
C THR A 27 8.58 -30.11 12.07
N ALA A 28 9.90 -29.95 12.06
CA ALA A 28 10.51 -28.74 12.55
C ALA A 28 9.95 -27.65 11.63
N PHE A 29 8.87 -27.00 12.07
CA PHE A 29 8.56 -25.66 11.61
C PHE A 29 9.84 -24.88 11.89
N SER A 30 10.65 -24.66 10.85
CA SER A 30 11.59 -23.56 10.84
C SER A 30 10.81 -22.36 11.35
N PRO A 31 11.27 -21.65 12.39
CA PRO A 31 10.83 -20.29 12.53
C PRO A 31 11.42 -19.65 11.29
N ALA A 32 10.60 -19.50 10.24
CA ALA A 32 10.78 -18.42 9.33
C ALA A 32 11.02 -17.23 10.25
N ALA A 33 12.25 -16.72 10.22
CA ALA A 33 12.51 -15.40 10.72
C ALA A 33 11.51 -14.54 9.96
N PHE A 34 10.35 -14.29 10.57
CA PHE A 34 9.55 -13.13 10.32
C PHE A 34 10.44 -12.01 10.84
N SER A 35 11.48 -11.74 10.05
CA SER A 35 12.20 -10.49 10.04
C SER A 35 11.10 -9.51 9.77
N GLY A 36 10.49 -9.00 10.85
CA GLY A 36 9.68 -7.81 10.80
C GLY A 36 10.52 -6.82 10.04
N SER A 37 10.20 -6.66 8.76
CA SER A 37 10.75 -5.60 7.95
C SER A 37 10.34 -4.36 8.73
N ARG A 38 11.34 -3.69 9.32
CA ARG A 38 11.15 -2.31 9.74
C ARG A 38 10.66 -1.61 8.49
N SER A 39 9.36 -1.33 8.41
CA SER A 39 8.83 -0.45 7.39
C SER A 39 9.59 0.85 7.61
N PHE A 40 10.60 1.10 6.78
CA PHE A 40 11.15 2.43 6.64
C PHE A 40 10.03 3.20 5.97
N SER A 41 9.16 3.79 6.80
CA SER A 41 8.11 4.70 6.36
C SER A 41 8.78 5.89 5.69
N ASP A 42 9.00 5.77 4.39
CA ASP A 42 9.37 6.91 3.56
C ASP A 42 8.26 7.94 3.75
N LYS A 43 8.63 9.17 4.12
CA LYS A 43 7.70 10.27 4.33
C LYS A 43 7.92 11.33 3.26
N ILE A 44 6.82 11.91 2.80
CA ILE A 44 6.80 13.04 1.87
C ILE A 44 6.11 14.23 2.53
N ARG A 45 6.41 15.44 2.07
CA ARG A 45 5.72 16.66 2.49
C ARG A 45 4.53 16.91 1.58
N VAL A 46 3.40 17.23 2.18
CA VAL A 46 2.16 17.57 1.48
C VAL A 46 1.59 18.82 2.13
N THR A 47 1.16 19.78 1.31
CA THR A 47 0.44 20.96 1.79
C THR A 47 -1.04 20.84 1.48
N PHE A 48 -1.88 20.85 2.53
CA PHE A 48 -3.32 20.94 2.40
C PHE A 48 -3.74 22.40 2.46
N ILE A 49 -4.55 22.84 1.50
CA ILE A 49 -5.28 24.11 1.58
C ILE A 49 -6.67 23.76 2.12
N GLU A 50 -6.94 24.13 3.36
CA GLU A 50 -8.23 23.91 4.01
C GLU A 50 -9.31 24.85 3.46
N THR A 51 -10.56 24.65 3.87
CA THR A 51 -11.74 25.43 3.44
C THR A 51 -11.61 26.93 3.74
N ASP A 52 -10.95 27.29 4.84
CA ASP A 52 -10.65 28.67 5.22
C ASP A 52 -9.50 29.30 4.41
N GLY A 53 -8.88 28.54 3.51
CA GLY A 53 -7.69 28.94 2.75
C GLY A 53 -6.37 28.82 3.53
N THR A 54 -6.43 28.35 4.78
CA THR A 54 -5.24 28.06 5.58
C THR A 54 -4.42 26.95 4.94
N LYS A 55 -3.10 27.16 4.87
CA LYS A 55 -2.15 26.15 4.36
C LYS A 55 -1.59 25.37 5.53
N LYS A 56 -1.78 24.06 5.51
CA LYS A 56 -1.25 23.14 6.51
C LYS A 56 -0.27 22.17 5.86
N GLU A 57 1.01 22.32 6.18
CA GLU A 57 2.06 21.42 5.72
C GLU A 57 2.15 20.23 6.67
N VAL A 58 2.07 19.02 6.13
CA VAL A 58 2.03 17.78 6.88
C VAL A 58 3.01 16.76 6.30
N SER A 59 3.36 15.76 7.11
CA SER A 59 4.19 14.63 6.68
C SER A 59 3.30 13.43 6.38
N ALA A 60 3.21 13.05 5.11
CA ALA A 60 2.48 11.87 4.67
C ALA A 60 3.41 10.66 4.61
N VAL A 61 2.96 9.49 5.08
CA VAL A 61 3.71 8.24 4.89
C VAL A 61 3.37 7.68 3.52
N VAL A 62 4.39 7.30 2.75
CA VAL A 62 4.21 6.67 1.45
C VAL A 62 3.37 5.40 1.59
N GLY A 63 2.32 5.30 0.79
CA GLY A 63 1.36 4.20 0.78
C GLY A 63 0.07 4.46 1.57
N GLU A 64 0.03 5.48 2.43
CA GLU A 64 -1.22 5.93 3.08
C GLU A 64 -2.09 6.70 2.08
N THR A 65 -3.40 6.62 2.26
CA THR A 65 -4.37 7.42 1.47
C THR A 65 -4.36 8.87 1.94
N PHE A 66 -4.74 9.82 1.07
CA PHE A 66 -4.81 11.22 1.48
C PHE A 66 -5.87 11.48 2.57
N LEU A 67 -6.90 10.61 2.68
CA LEU A 67 -7.83 10.63 3.81
C LEU A 67 -7.13 10.27 5.13
N GLU A 68 -6.38 9.18 5.17
CA GLU A 68 -5.61 8.77 6.35
C GLU A 68 -4.56 9.81 6.72
N VAL A 69 -3.83 10.34 5.73
CA VAL A 69 -2.84 11.40 5.93
C VAL A 69 -3.47 12.63 6.56
N ALA A 70 -4.65 13.05 6.07
CA ALA A 70 -5.35 14.20 6.62
C ALA A 70 -5.72 13.96 8.09
N HIS A 71 -6.38 12.83 8.39
CA HIS A 71 -6.81 12.49 9.75
C HIS A 71 -5.63 12.32 10.72
N ASN A 72 -4.54 11.66 10.28
CA ASN A 72 -3.33 11.45 11.08
C ASN A 72 -2.59 12.76 11.42
N ASN A 73 -2.86 13.85 10.68
CA ASN A 73 -2.23 15.15 10.87
C ASN A 73 -3.23 16.24 11.28
N ASP A 74 -4.42 15.86 11.79
CA ASP A 74 -5.48 16.77 12.24
C ASP A 74 -5.95 17.77 11.16
N VAL A 75 -5.86 17.42 9.88
CA VAL A 75 -6.42 18.22 8.78
C VAL A 75 -7.93 17.94 8.71
N GLU A 76 -8.73 19.00 8.59
CA GLU A 76 -10.19 18.90 8.52
C GLU A 76 -10.64 18.46 7.11
N LEU A 77 -10.45 17.17 6.82
CA LEU A 77 -10.98 16.50 5.64
C LEU A 77 -12.04 15.49 6.08
N GLU A 78 -13.25 15.62 5.57
CA GLU A 78 -14.31 14.67 5.85
C GLU A 78 -14.06 13.31 5.18
N GLY A 79 -14.71 12.27 5.73
CA GLY A 79 -14.61 10.91 5.22
C GLY A 79 -15.73 10.05 5.77
N ALA A 80 -16.98 10.40 5.47
CA ALA A 80 -18.17 9.83 6.11
C ALA A 80 -18.28 8.30 5.99
N CYS A 81 -17.81 7.72 4.88
CA CYS A 81 -17.79 6.27 4.67
C CYS A 81 -16.51 5.57 5.14
N GLY A 82 -15.54 6.30 5.69
CA GLY A 82 -14.25 5.74 6.10
C GLY A 82 -13.33 5.30 4.95
N GLY A 83 -13.64 5.68 3.70
CA GLY A 83 -12.82 5.34 2.53
C GLY A 83 -13.34 4.18 1.68
N GLU A 84 -14.55 3.69 1.95
CA GLU A 84 -15.19 2.55 1.26
C GLU A 84 -15.87 2.93 -0.07
N LEU A 85 -15.46 4.03 -0.73
CA LEU A 85 -16.01 4.51 -2.00
C LEU A 85 -17.55 4.65 -2.01
N ALA A 86 -18.14 5.01 -0.87
CA ALA A 86 -19.59 5.12 -0.69
C ALA A 86 -20.08 6.56 -0.45
N CYS A 87 -19.20 7.54 -0.57
CA CYS A 87 -19.53 8.97 -0.47
C CYS A 87 -18.46 9.82 -1.17
N SER A 88 -18.73 11.12 -1.34
CA SER A 88 -17.81 12.10 -1.93
C SER A 88 -17.26 13.14 -0.95
N THR A 89 -17.43 12.92 0.36
CA THR A 89 -16.99 13.90 1.40
C THR A 89 -15.47 13.99 1.54
N CYS A 90 -14.71 13.01 1.05
CA CYS A 90 -13.24 13.04 0.99
C CYS A 90 -12.69 13.71 -0.30
N HIS A 91 -13.53 14.45 -1.02
CA HIS A 91 -13.17 15.13 -2.26
C HIS A 91 -12.00 16.10 -2.04
N CYS A 92 -10.97 15.96 -2.87
CA CYS A 92 -9.79 16.79 -2.91
C CYS A 92 -9.53 17.28 -4.35
N VAL A 93 -8.97 18.48 -4.48
CA VAL A 93 -8.54 19.06 -5.77
C VAL A 93 -7.02 19.06 -5.81
N PHE A 94 -6.45 18.35 -6.78
CA PHE A 94 -5.00 18.18 -6.93
C PHE A 94 -4.41 19.23 -7.87
N GLU A 95 -3.14 19.56 -7.69
CA GLU A 95 -2.39 20.35 -8.69
C GLU A 95 -2.36 19.62 -10.04
N PRO A 96 -2.51 20.32 -11.18
CA PRO A 96 -2.56 19.68 -12.51
C PRO A 96 -1.34 18.80 -12.82
N ALA A 97 -0.15 19.19 -12.35
CA ALA A 97 1.08 18.44 -12.53
C ALA A 97 1.05 17.08 -11.81
N ILE A 98 0.47 17.03 -10.61
CA ILE A 98 0.32 15.79 -9.84
C ILE A 98 -0.83 14.97 -10.39
N PHE A 99 -1.96 15.61 -10.72
CA PHE A 99 -3.13 14.95 -11.29
C PHE A 99 -2.77 14.15 -12.54
N ALA A 100 -1.92 14.69 -13.41
CA ALA A 100 -1.44 14.01 -14.62
C ALA A 100 -0.61 12.74 -14.35
N THR A 101 -0.13 12.53 -13.12
CA THR A 101 0.62 11.33 -12.71
C THR A 101 -0.24 10.32 -11.95
N LEU A 102 -1.48 10.68 -11.61
CA LEU A 102 -2.39 9.80 -10.89
C LEU A 102 -2.85 8.63 -11.77
N PRO A 103 -3.23 7.49 -11.15
CA PRO A 103 -3.87 6.41 -11.89
C PRO A 103 -5.16 6.90 -12.54
N GLU A 104 -5.55 6.25 -13.64
CA GLU A 104 -6.87 6.48 -14.24
C GLU A 104 -7.97 6.31 -13.18
N ILE A 105 -8.97 7.16 -13.29
CA ILE A 105 -10.14 7.14 -12.42
C ILE A 105 -11.03 5.95 -12.80
N SER A 106 -11.67 5.31 -11.82
CA SER A 106 -12.63 4.24 -12.08
C SER A 106 -14.04 4.81 -12.29
N GLU A 107 -14.90 4.07 -13.00
CA GLU A 107 -16.29 4.46 -13.23
C GLU A 107 -17.04 4.68 -11.89
N GLU A 108 -16.79 3.82 -10.88
CA GLU A 108 -17.40 3.98 -9.57
C GLU A 108 -16.92 5.23 -8.82
N GLU A 109 -15.67 5.65 -9.02
CA GLU A 109 -15.16 6.89 -8.44
C GLU A 109 -15.76 8.11 -9.14
N GLU A 110 -15.92 8.07 -10.47
CA GLU A 110 -16.59 9.13 -11.25
C GLU A 110 -18.04 9.30 -10.80
N ASP A 111 -18.80 8.21 -10.67
CA ASP A 111 -20.19 8.22 -10.20
C ASP A 111 -20.34 8.89 -8.84
N MET A 112 -19.37 8.69 -7.94
CA MET A 112 -19.37 9.34 -6.62
C MET A 112 -18.95 10.81 -6.70
N LEU A 113 -17.96 11.15 -7.53
CA LEU A 113 -17.50 12.52 -7.72
C LEU A 113 -18.55 13.43 -8.36
N ASP A 114 -19.46 12.90 -9.16
CA ASP A 114 -20.59 13.66 -9.72
C ASP A 114 -21.51 14.24 -8.63
N LEU A 115 -21.50 13.66 -7.43
CA LEU A 115 -22.24 14.14 -6.26
C LEU A 115 -21.46 15.18 -5.46
N ALA A 116 -20.18 15.40 -5.77
CA ALA A 116 -19.29 16.28 -5.03
C ALA A 116 -19.59 17.76 -5.28
N TRP A 117 -19.40 18.57 -4.26
CA TRP A 117 -19.54 20.02 -4.38
C TRP A 117 -18.28 20.64 -4.95
N GLY A 118 -18.41 21.56 -5.91
CA GLY A 118 -17.26 22.25 -6.48
C GLY A 118 -16.33 21.32 -7.26
N LEU A 119 -16.89 20.35 -8.00
CA LEU A 119 -16.13 19.46 -8.88
C LEU A 119 -15.31 20.26 -9.91
N THR A 120 -14.10 19.78 -10.19
CA THR A 120 -13.12 20.38 -11.10
C THR A 120 -12.43 19.27 -11.90
N ASP A 121 -11.74 19.64 -12.97
CA ASP A 121 -11.03 18.67 -13.83
C ASP A 121 -9.90 17.90 -13.12
N THR A 122 -9.40 18.42 -11.99
CA THR A 122 -8.35 17.78 -11.18
C THR A 122 -8.86 17.26 -9.84
N SER A 123 -10.17 17.07 -9.72
CA SER A 123 -10.82 16.49 -8.55
C SER A 123 -10.62 14.99 -8.48
N ARG A 124 -10.31 14.47 -7.29
CA ARG A 124 -10.30 13.04 -6.96
C ARG A 124 -10.83 12.80 -5.57
N LEU A 125 -11.20 11.55 -5.27
CA LEU A 125 -11.51 11.15 -3.90
C LEU A 125 -10.20 10.86 -3.15
N GLY A 126 -9.92 11.63 -2.10
CA GLY A 126 -8.69 11.50 -1.31
C GLY A 126 -8.49 10.12 -0.68
N CYS A 127 -9.56 9.35 -0.48
CA CYS A 127 -9.46 7.97 0.00
C CYS A 127 -8.96 6.97 -1.05
N GLN A 128 -9.08 7.29 -2.35
CA GLN A 128 -8.63 6.40 -3.45
C GLN A 128 -7.17 6.66 -3.84
N ILE A 129 -6.64 7.84 -3.53
CA ILE A 129 -5.29 8.23 -3.89
C ILE A 129 -4.33 7.96 -2.73
N LYS A 130 -3.27 7.21 -3.01
CA LYS A 130 -2.18 6.94 -2.07
C LYS A 130 -1.01 7.89 -2.28
N ALA A 131 -0.39 8.32 -1.19
CA ALA A 131 0.85 9.09 -1.22
C ALA A 131 1.99 8.27 -1.84
N THR A 132 2.64 8.81 -2.86
CA THR A 132 3.83 8.22 -3.50
C THR A 132 5.04 9.13 -3.37
N LYS A 133 6.25 8.62 -3.62
CA LYS A 133 7.49 9.42 -3.50
C LYS A 133 7.53 10.61 -4.46
N ASP A 134 6.88 10.48 -5.61
CA ASP A 134 6.86 11.49 -6.66
C ASP A 134 5.97 12.70 -6.32
N MET A 135 5.23 12.60 -5.21
CA MET A 135 4.34 13.63 -4.69
C MET A 135 5.00 14.51 -3.60
N ASP A 136 6.31 14.39 -3.36
CA ASP A 136 6.98 15.22 -2.34
C ASP A 136 6.93 16.71 -2.69
N GLY A 137 6.39 17.50 -1.75
CA GLY A 137 6.23 18.94 -1.88
C GLY A 137 4.98 19.37 -2.63
N MET A 138 4.03 18.47 -2.92
CA MET A 138 2.79 18.84 -3.58
C MET A 138 1.84 19.66 -2.71
N THR A 139 0.95 20.39 -3.37
CA THR A 139 -0.22 21.01 -2.73
C THR A 139 -1.50 20.35 -3.21
N LEU A 140 -2.47 20.23 -2.31
CA LEU A 140 -3.85 19.88 -2.67
C LEU A 140 -4.82 20.78 -1.92
N LYS A 141 -6.00 21.02 -2.49
CA LYS A 141 -7.05 21.86 -1.91
C LYS A 141 -8.25 21.02 -1.48
N ILE A 142 -8.77 21.32 -0.29
CA ILE A 142 -10.08 20.85 0.18
C ILE A 142 -11.14 21.86 -0.31
N PRO A 143 -12.17 21.42 -1.05
CA PRO A 143 -13.26 22.29 -1.49
C PRO A 143 -14.00 22.91 -0.32
N ASP A 144 -14.53 24.12 -0.51
CA ASP A 144 -15.10 24.97 0.57
C ASP A 144 -16.35 24.37 1.24
N ALA A 145 -16.97 23.34 0.64
CA ALA A 145 -18.09 22.60 1.21
C ALA A 145 -18.06 21.15 0.75
N THR A 146 -18.58 20.26 1.59
CA THR A 146 -18.86 18.86 1.28
C THR A 146 -20.37 18.63 1.30
N ASN A 147 -20.88 17.78 0.42
CA ASN A 147 -22.29 17.41 0.44
C ASN A 147 -22.48 16.16 1.30
N ASN A 148 -22.82 16.36 2.57
CA ASN A 148 -23.17 15.29 3.51
C ASN A 148 -24.65 15.40 3.92
N MET A 149 -25.55 15.54 2.96
CA MET A 149 -27.00 15.55 3.22
C MET A 149 -27.54 14.11 3.29
N LEU A 150 -27.26 13.44 4.40
CA LEU A 150 -28.00 12.25 4.85
C LEU A 150 -29.01 12.61 5.94
#